data_AF-A0A7S2BP19-F1
#
_entry.id   AF-A0A7S2BP19-F1
#
_cell.length_a   1.000
_cell.length_b   1.000
_cell.length_c   1.000
_cell.angle_alpha   90.00
_cell.angle_beta   90.00
_cell.angle_gamma   90.00
#
_symmetry.space_group_name_H-M   'P 1'
#
loop_
_entity.id
_entity.type
_entity.pdbx_description
1 polymer ?
#
loop_
_entity_poly.entity_id
_entity_poly.type
_entity_poly.pdbx_seq_one_letter_code
_entity_poly.pdbx_strand_id
1 'polypeptide(L)'
;MGLEGTLAPLASCLSLEILELRYCQQLTGGLDPLTSCRFLETLSLAGCKKLTGTLAALASCASLDTLLIYNSGIRGSLEHLRLCPLVSLNVRLCAITGVDEFKRSHPGCSVSA
;
A
#
# COMPACT_ATOMS: atom_id res chain seq x y z
N MET A 1 -3.39 23.42 -6.87
CA MET A 1 -2.14 22.73 -7.22
C MET A 1 -2.09 21.44 -6.39
N GLY A 2 -1.80 20.30 -7.01
CA GLY A 2 -1.70 19.01 -6.31
C GLY A 2 -0.24 18.59 -6.14
N LEU A 3 0.03 17.71 -5.17
CA LEU A 3 1.36 17.13 -4.99
C LEU A 3 1.75 16.31 -6.23
N GLU A 4 2.91 16.60 -6.80
CA GLU A 4 3.47 15.96 -7.99
C GLU A 4 4.84 15.35 -7.71
N GLY A 5 5.33 14.51 -8.62
CA GLY A 5 6.61 13.83 -8.49
C GLY A 5 6.46 12.33 -8.21
N THR A 6 7.43 11.75 -7.50
CA THR A 6 7.49 10.32 -7.18
C THR A 6 7.74 10.09 -5.69
N LEU A 7 7.63 8.85 -5.24
CA LEU A 7 7.95 8.46 -3.86
C LEU A 7 9.45 8.29 -3.59
N ALA A 8 10.33 8.55 -4.57
CA ALA A 8 11.78 8.35 -4.44
C ALA A 8 12.41 9.00 -3.19
N PRO A 9 12.01 10.21 -2.75
CA PRO A 9 12.56 10.81 -1.53
C PRO A 9 12.30 10.01 -0.25
N LEU A 10 11.29 9.12 -0.25
CA LEU A 10 10.94 8.31 0.92
C LEU A 10 11.89 7.14 1.17
N ALA A 11 12.77 6.82 0.21
CA ALA A 11 13.69 5.68 0.31
C ALA A 11 14.66 5.76 1.52
N SER A 12 14.93 6.97 2.01
CA SER A 12 15.77 7.22 3.19
C SER A 12 14.97 7.48 4.48
N CYS A 13 13.64 7.46 4.43
CA CYS A 13 12.78 7.64 5.59
C CYS A 13 12.64 6.31 6.36
N LEU A 14 13.74 5.87 6.98
CA LEU A 14 13.83 4.56 7.63
C LEU A 14 12.91 4.41 8.85
N SER A 15 12.53 5.53 9.49
CA SER A 15 11.62 5.57 10.64
C SER A 15 10.20 6.01 10.27
N LEU A 16 9.82 5.92 8.98
CA LEU A 16 8.48 6.32 8.55
C LEU A 16 7.43 5.32 9.06
N GLU A 17 6.52 5.81 9.91
CA GLU A 17 5.42 5.02 10.47
C GLU A 17 4.10 5.25 9.72
N ILE A 18 3.84 6.49 9.28
CA ILE A 18 2.58 6.87 8.64
C ILE A 18 2.85 7.61 7.33
N LEU A 19 2.21 7.15 6.25
CA LEU A 19 2.19 7.83 4.96
C LEU A 19 0.76 7.99 4.45
N GLU A 20 0.25 9.22 4.48
CA GLU A 20 -1.06 9.55 3.91
C GLU A 20 -0.93 10.50 2.71
N LEU A 21 -1.20 9.97 1.51
CA LEU A 21 -1.13 10.71 0.24
C LEU A 21 -2.45 10.59 -0.54
N ARG A 22 -3.59 10.68 0.15
CA ARG A 22 -4.90 10.50 -0.47
C ARG A 22 -5.16 11.56 -1.55
N TYR A 23 -5.68 11.12 -2.70
CA TYR A 23 -6.06 11.95 -3.84
C TYR A 23 -4.92 12.76 -4.48
N CYS A 24 -3.66 12.34 -4.28
CA CYS A 24 -2.51 12.91 -4.97
C CYS A 24 -2.42 12.38 -6.42
N GLN A 25 -3.32 12.83 -7.28
CA GLN A 25 -3.48 12.33 -8.66
C GLN A 25 -2.31 12.63 -9.60
N GLN A 26 -1.39 13.53 -9.21
CA GLN A 26 -0.21 13.87 -10.00
C GLN A 26 1.05 13.13 -9.55
N LEU A 27 0.99 12.35 -8.46
CA LEU A 27 2.09 11.46 -8.07
C LEU A 27 2.20 10.29 -9.04
N THR A 28 3.42 9.98 -9.44
CA THR A 28 3.78 8.95 -10.42
C THR A 28 4.84 8.01 -9.85
N GLY A 29 5.14 6.93 -10.58
CA GLY A 29 6.17 5.96 -10.20
C GLY A 29 5.63 4.78 -9.40
N GLY A 30 6.55 4.05 -8.76
CA GLY A 30 6.31 2.79 -8.06
C GLY A 30 6.33 2.89 -6.54
N LEU A 31 6.15 1.75 -5.88
CA LEU A 31 6.24 1.60 -4.42
C LEU A 31 7.64 1.20 -3.95
N ASP A 32 8.59 0.91 -4.84
CA ASP A 32 9.95 0.45 -4.50
C ASP A 32 10.64 1.28 -3.40
N PRO A 33 10.50 2.62 -3.35
CA PRO A 33 11.08 3.43 -2.26
C PRO A 33 10.61 3.04 -0.86
N LEU A 34 9.43 2.43 -0.73
CA LEU A 34 8.86 2.02 0.57
C LEU A 34 9.49 0.72 1.12
N THR A 35 10.30 0.00 0.33
CA THR A 35 10.95 -1.25 0.74
C THR A 35 11.81 -1.09 2.00
N SER A 36 12.37 0.11 2.22
CA SER A 36 13.20 0.43 3.37
C SER A 36 12.40 0.86 4.61
N CYS A 37 11.10 1.17 4.47
CA CYS A 37 10.24 1.67 5.53
C CYS A 37 9.67 0.52 6.38
N ARG A 38 10.55 -0.17 7.12
CA ARG A 38 10.20 -1.39 7.88
C ARG A 38 9.21 -1.14 9.02
N PHE A 39 9.16 0.09 9.52
CA PHE A 39 8.26 0.52 10.60
C PHE A 39 6.96 1.14 10.08
N LEU A 40 6.68 1.07 8.77
CA LEU A 40 5.45 1.63 8.23
C LEU A 40 4.24 0.86 8.77
N GLU A 41 3.37 1.54 9.50
CA GLU A 41 2.15 1.04 10.13
C GLU A 41 0.91 1.36 9.28
N THR A 42 0.85 2.59 8.77
CA THR A 42 -0.27 3.07 7.96
C THR A 42 0.19 3.59 6.60
N LEU A 43 -0.38 3.02 5.54
CA LEU A 43 -0.20 3.49 4.17
C LEU A 43 -1.55 3.81 3.51
N SER A 44 -1.77 5.07 3.16
CA SER A 44 -2.92 5.50 2.37
C SER A 44 -2.52 6.18 1.06
N LEU A 45 -2.77 5.49 -0.06
CA LEU A 45 -2.56 5.98 -1.42
C LEU A 45 -3.87 6.05 -2.22
N ALA A 46 -4.99 6.15 -1.50
CA ALA A 46 -6.31 6.11 -2.09
C ALA A 46 -6.50 7.22 -3.13
N GLY A 47 -7.01 6.88 -4.31
CA GLY A 47 -7.22 7.84 -5.40
C GLY A 47 -5.95 8.27 -6.14
N CYS A 48 -4.77 7.73 -5.81
CA CYS A 48 -3.52 7.99 -6.53
C CYS A 48 -3.40 7.12 -7.78
N LYS A 49 -4.21 7.46 -8.80
CA LYS A 49 -4.34 6.65 -10.04
C LYS A 49 -3.08 6.56 -10.88
N LYS A 50 -2.17 7.53 -10.76
CA LYS A 50 -0.91 7.58 -11.51
C LYS A 50 0.26 6.89 -10.78
N LEU A 51 0.09 6.53 -9.51
CA LEU A 51 1.00 5.60 -8.83
C LEU A 51 0.73 4.19 -9.35
N THR A 52 1.80 3.47 -9.66
CA THR A 52 1.77 2.12 -10.23
C THR A 52 2.66 1.20 -9.40
N GLY A 53 2.81 -0.06 -9.83
CA GLY A 53 3.67 -1.03 -9.15
C GLY A 53 2.87 -2.09 -8.41
N THR A 54 3.59 -2.91 -7.65
CA THR A 54 3.04 -4.07 -6.95
C THR A 54 3.21 -3.97 -5.44
N LEU A 55 2.49 -4.82 -4.73
CA LEU A 55 2.56 -4.92 -3.26
C LEU A 55 3.86 -5.56 -2.75
N ALA A 56 4.75 -6.03 -3.63
CA ALA A 56 6.01 -6.67 -3.24
C ALA A 56 6.91 -5.76 -2.41
N ALA A 57 6.91 -4.45 -2.70
CA ALA A 57 7.69 -3.46 -1.94
C ALA A 57 7.22 -3.30 -0.48
N LEU A 58 6.00 -3.75 -0.16
CA LEU A 58 5.43 -3.66 1.19
C LEU A 58 5.67 -4.94 2.01
N ALA A 59 6.24 -5.99 1.41
CA ALA A 59 6.49 -7.26 2.11
C ALA A 59 7.46 -7.13 3.28
N SER A 60 8.31 -6.10 3.29
CA SER A 60 9.26 -5.79 4.36
C SER A 60 8.67 -4.89 5.46
N CYS A 61 7.47 -4.33 5.27
CA CYS A 61 6.78 -3.49 6.24
C CYS A 61 6.11 -4.39 7.29
N ALA A 62 6.92 -4.92 8.21
CA ALA A 62 6.48 -5.90 9.22
C ALA A 62 5.48 -5.33 10.24
N SER A 63 5.39 -3.99 10.36
CA SER A 63 4.43 -3.31 11.23
C SER A 63 3.15 -2.87 10.51
N LEU A 64 3.00 -3.14 9.21
CA LEU A 64 1.89 -2.59 8.42
C LEU A 64 0.54 -3.18 8.85
N ASP A 65 -0.27 -2.36 9.52
CA ASP A 65 -1.60 -2.73 10.01
C ASP A 65 -2.73 -2.19 9.11
N THR A 66 -2.50 -1.08 8.43
CA THR A 66 -3.52 -0.38 7.63
C THR A 66 -3.01 -0.08 6.23
N LEU A 67 -3.67 -0.66 5.23
CA LEU A 67 -3.38 -0.43 3.81
C LEU A 67 -4.63 0.02 3.06
N LEU A 68 -4.66 1.29 2.64
CA LEU A 68 -5.77 1.90 1.93
C LEU A 68 -5.31 2.41 0.56
N ILE A 69 -5.54 1.60 -0.47
CA ILE A 69 -5.10 1.90 -1.85
C ILE A 69 -6.26 1.95 -2.85
N TYR A 70 -7.51 2.05 -2.38
CA TYR A 70 -8.68 2.03 -3.27
C TYR A 70 -8.58 3.07 -4.39
N ASN A 71 -9.04 2.70 -5.59
CA ASN A 71 -9.04 3.56 -6.77
C ASN A 71 -7.64 4.12 -7.10
N SER A 72 -6.60 3.31 -6.95
CA SER A 72 -5.21 3.62 -7.33
C SER A 72 -4.75 2.76 -8.51
N GLY A 73 -3.59 3.08 -9.10
CA GLY A 73 -2.97 2.27 -10.15
C GLY A 73 -2.15 1.08 -9.63
N ILE A 74 -2.21 0.78 -8.32
CA ILE A 74 -1.49 -0.33 -7.71
C ILE A 74 -2.17 -1.66 -8.07
N ARG A 75 -1.36 -2.67 -8.39
CA ARG A 75 -1.81 -3.96 -8.90
C ARG A 75 -1.04 -5.13 -8.30
N GLY A 76 -1.44 -6.36 -8.61
CA GLY A 76 -0.73 -7.58 -8.21
C GLY A 76 -1.45 -8.39 -7.14
N SER A 77 -0.70 -9.16 -6.36
CA SER A 77 -1.23 -10.19 -5.46
C SER A 77 -1.08 -9.81 -3.99
N LEU A 78 -2.06 -10.17 -3.16
CA LEU A 78 -1.97 -10.04 -1.71
C LEU A 78 -1.02 -11.05 -1.04
N GLU A 79 -0.45 -11.99 -1.79
CA GLU A 79 0.48 -13.00 -1.24
C GLU A 79 1.69 -12.37 -0.51
N HIS A 80 2.14 -11.21 -0.97
CA HIS A 80 3.26 -10.47 -0.38
C HIS A 80 2.94 -9.87 0.99
N LEU A 81 1.66 -9.72 1.34
CA LEU A 81 1.21 -9.08 2.58
C LEU A 81 0.82 -10.10 3.65
N ARG A 82 1.00 -11.41 3.42
CA ARG A 82 0.58 -12.47 4.35
C ARG A 82 1.31 -12.46 5.70
N LEU A 83 2.45 -11.79 5.79
CA LEU A 83 3.21 -11.64 7.03
C LEU A 83 2.95 -10.30 7.72
N CYS A 84 2.23 -9.39 7.06
CA CYS A 84 1.86 -8.09 7.64
C CYS A 84 0.70 -8.29 8.63
N PRO A 85 0.73 -7.63 9.80
CA PRO A 85 -0.32 -7.72 10.82
C PRO A 85 -1.56 -6.87 10.44
N LEU A 86 -2.02 -6.96 9.19
CA LEU A 86 -3.08 -6.11 8.66
C LEU A 86 -4.40 -6.29 9.43
N VAL A 87 -4.91 -5.18 9.96
CA VAL A 87 -6.23 -5.06 10.59
C VAL A 87 -7.23 -4.43 9.61
N SER A 88 -6.76 -3.58 8.69
CA SER A 88 -7.61 -2.89 7.72
C SER A 88 -6.98 -2.89 6.33
N LEU A 89 -7.72 -3.40 5.35
CA LEU A 89 -7.29 -3.47 3.96
C LEU A 89 -8.41 -2.98 3.04
N ASN A 90 -8.10 -1.97 2.21
CA ASN A 90 -9.03 -1.48 1.20
C ASN A 90 -8.36 -1.41 -0.17
N VAL A 91 -8.76 -2.34 -1.04
CA VAL A 91 -8.25 -2.50 -2.42
C VAL A 91 -9.37 -2.36 -3.47
N ARG A 92 -10.51 -1.78 -3.09
CA ARG A 92 -11.62 -1.55 -4.03
C ARG A 92 -11.16 -0.76 -5.25
N LEU A 93 -11.66 -1.14 -6.42
CA LEU A 93 -11.31 -0.47 -7.69
C LEU A 93 -9.80 -0.52 -7.99
N CYS A 94 -9.11 -1.58 -7.57
CA CYS A 94 -7.72 -1.87 -7.93
C CYS A 94 -7.61 -3.22 -8.64
N ALA A 95 -6.53 -3.43 -9.39
CA ALA A 95 -6.25 -4.71 -10.04
C ALA A 95 -5.50 -5.65 -9.08
N ILE A 96 -6.13 -6.01 -7.96
CA ILE A 96 -5.56 -6.87 -6.91
C ILE A 96 -6.19 -8.27 -6.93
N THR A 97 -5.35 -9.30 -6.87
CA THR A 97 -5.75 -10.71 -6.81
C THR A 97 -5.46 -11.31 -5.43
N GLY A 98 -6.03 -12.49 -5.14
CA GLY A 98 -5.80 -13.22 -3.89
C GLY A 98 -6.65 -12.76 -2.69
N VAL A 99 -7.68 -11.93 -2.92
CA VAL A 99 -8.56 -11.38 -1.87
C VAL A 99 -9.24 -12.47 -1.03
N ASP A 100 -9.81 -13.49 -1.67
CA ASP A 100 -10.56 -14.53 -0.95
C ASP A 100 -9.65 -15.38 -0.06
N GLU A 101 -8.47 -15.74 -0.55
CA GLU A 101 -7.47 -16.48 0.24
C GLU A 101 -6.92 -15.63 1.39
N PHE A 102 -6.69 -14.34 1.14
CA PHE A 102 -6.25 -13.40 2.15
C PHE A 102 -7.29 -13.28 3.28
N LYS A 103 -8.58 -13.10 2.95
CA LYS A 103 -9.69 -13.09 3.93
C LYS A 103 -9.75 -14.35 4.78
N ARG A 104 -9.52 -15.53 4.19
CA ARG A 104 -9.51 -16.81 4.92
C ARG A 104 -8.34 -16.93 5.89
N SER A 105 -7.17 -16.45 5.49
CA SER A 105 -5.96 -16.49 6.32
C SER A 105 -5.90 -15.37 7.37
N HIS A 106 -6.63 -14.27 7.17
CA HIS A 106 -6.65 -13.10 8.05
C HIS A 106 -8.09 -12.75 8.48
N PRO A 107 -8.79 -13.63 9.24
CA PRO A 107 -10.20 -13.43 9.58
C PRO A 107 -10.47 -12.19 10.46
N GLY A 108 -9.46 -11.66 11.14
CA GLY A 108 -9.54 -10.41 11.92
C GLY A 108 -9.34 -9.14 11.08
N CYS A 109 -8.93 -9.27 9.81
CA CYS A 109 -8.69 -8.13 8.93
C CYS A 109 -10.01 -7.68 8.29
N SER A 110 -10.33 -6.39 8.41
CA SER A 110 -11.43 -5.77 7.69
C SER A 110 -11.03 -5.53 6.23
N VAL A 111 -11.47 -6.41 5.33
CA VAL A 111 -11.11 -6.37 3.90
C VAL A 111 -12.25 -5.83 3.04
N SER A 112 -12.03 -4.68 2.42
CA SER A 112 -12.85 -4.10 1.35
C SER A 112 -12.18 -4.29 -0.01
N ALA A 113 -12.82 -5.01 -0.94
CA ALA A 113 -12.28 -5.30 -2.27
C ALA A 113 -13.39 -5.22 -3.32
#